data_AF-A0AAN4YK47-F1
#
_entry.id   AF-A0AAN4YK47-F1
#
_cell.length_a   1.000
_cell.length_b   1.000
_cell.length_c   1.000
_cell.angle_alpha   90.00
_cell.angle_beta   90.00
_cell.angle_gamma   90.00
#
_symmetry.space_group_name_H-M   'P 1'
#
loop_
_entity.id
_entity.type
_entity.pdbx_description
1 polymer ?
#
loop_
_entity_poly.entity_id
_entity_poly.type
_entity_poly.pdbx_seq_one_letter_code
_entity_poly.pdbx_strand_id
1 'polypeptide(L)'
;MSSSQWTSEPRSKYVALKVFVKDRERSHELDIYPRINSVDSNHPGRRFIRKLLNYFAIAGPHGQHICLVHEPLGISASELMKWTPGRAMSLKDLKPCIRQLLVVFDFLPSIAHVIHTGMQHSLEALESELTCI
;
A
#
# COMPACT_ATOMS: atom_id res chain seq x y z
N MET A 1 -33.54 -0.07 39.13
CA MET A 1 -32.42 0.72 38.55
C MET A 1 -32.02 0.03 37.26
N SER A 2 -32.49 0.52 36.10
CA SER A 2 -32.15 -0.06 34.80
C SER A 2 -30.99 0.73 34.21
N SER A 3 -29.83 0.10 34.11
CA SER A 3 -28.65 0.66 33.45
C SER A 3 -28.72 0.31 31.96
N SER A 4 -28.93 1.31 31.11
CA SER A 4 -28.77 1.16 29.67
C SER A 4 -27.28 1.31 29.33
N GLN A 5 -26.63 0.18 29.06
CA GLN A 5 -25.26 0.14 28.54
C GLN A 5 -25.28 0.49 27.05
N TRP A 6 -24.76 1.67 26.71
CA TRP A 6 -24.52 2.06 25.33
C TRP A 6 -23.21 1.43 24.88
N THR A 7 -23.25 0.37 24.07
CA THR A 7 -22.08 -0.08 23.33
C THR A 7 -21.82 0.96 22.24
N SER A 8 -20.74 1.74 22.37
CA SER A 8 -20.29 2.65 21.31
C SER A 8 -20.16 1.86 20.01
N GLU A 9 -20.77 2.35 18.93
CA GLU A 9 -20.64 1.77 17.60
C GLU A 9 -19.16 1.54 17.26
N PRO A 10 -18.80 0.41 16.61
CA PRO A 10 -17.43 0.18 16.19
C PRO A 10 -17.01 1.33 15.26
N ARG A 11 -15.93 2.04 15.64
CA ARG A 11 -15.31 3.09 14.81
C ARG A 11 -15.17 2.59 13.37
N SER A 12 -15.87 3.24 12.44
CA SER A 12 -15.71 2.98 11.01
C SER A 12 -14.26 3.22 10.61
N LYS A 13 -13.62 2.22 10.01
CA LYS A 13 -12.24 2.31 9.51
C LYS A 13 -12.27 2.58 8.01
N TYR A 14 -11.50 3.58 7.57
CA TYR A 14 -11.30 3.85 6.15
C TYR A 14 -10.40 2.78 5.52
N VAL A 15 -10.63 2.49 4.25
CA VAL A 15 -9.83 1.55 3.44
C VAL A 15 -9.62 2.13 2.04
N ALA A 16 -8.54 1.73 1.38
CA ALA A 16 -8.33 2.01 -0.04
C ALA A 16 -8.82 0.81 -0.87
N LEU A 17 -9.63 1.06 -1.90
CA LEU A 17 -10.18 0.02 -2.79
C LEU A 17 -9.60 0.17 -4.20
N LYS A 18 -8.85 -0.83 -4.65
CA LYS A 18 -8.31 -0.90 -6.03
C LYS A 18 -9.13 -1.89 -6.85
N VAL A 19 -9.80 -1.42 -7.90
CA VAL A 19 -10.65 -2.24 -8.77
C VAL A 19 -9.93 -2.49 -10.10
N PHE A 20 -9.71 -3.76 -10.44
CA PHE A 20 -9.09 -4.13 -11.71
C PHE A 20 -10.11 -4.18 -12.84
N VAL A 21 -9.70 -3.69 -14.02
CA VAL A 21 -10.48 -3.85 -15.26
C VAL A 21 -10.34 -5.31 -15.72
N LYS A 22 -11.44 -5.88 -16.23
CA LYS A 22 -11.46 -7.23 -16.79
C LYS A 22 -10.35 -7.43 -17.82
N ASP A 23 -9.81 -8.65 -17.87
CA ASP A 23 -8.80 -9.13 -18.84
C ASP A 23 -7.35 -8.71 -18.57
N ARG A 24 -7.10 -7.97 -17.48
CA ARG A 24 -5.80 -8.02 -16.84
C ARG A 24 -5.81 -9.27 -15.97
N GLU A 25 -5.14 -10.32 -16.44
CA GLU A 25 -4.96 -11.60 -15.74
C GLU A 25 -4.75 -11.39 -14.24
N ARG A 26 -5.19 -12.37 -13.43
CA ARG A 26 -4.93 -12.47 -11.98
C ARG A 26 -3.64 -11.71 -11.67
N SER A 27 -3.79 -10.51 -11.13
CA SER A 27 -2.65 -9.60 -11.09
C SER A 27 -1.55 -10.33 -10.35
N HIS A 28 -0.37 -10.46 -10.94
CA HIS A 28 0.81 -11.00 -10.24
C HIS A 28 0.99 -10.31 -8.86
N GLU A 29 0.45 -9.10 -8.71
CA GLU A 29 0.26 -8.36 -7.47
C GLU A 29 -0.45 -9.16 -6.35
N LEU A 30 -1.55 -9.87 -6.63
CA LEU A 30 -2.24 -10.71 -5.63
C LEU A 30 -1.35 -11.82 -5.08
N ASP A 31 -0.55 -12.43 -5.95
CA ASP A 31 0.32 -13.57 -5.61
C ASP A 31 1.50 -13.15 -4.72
N ILE A 32 1.83 -11.86 -4.67
CA ILE A 32 2.92 -11.32 -3.86
C ILE A 32 2.50 -11.15 -2.39
N TYR A 33 1.22 -10.85 -2.10
CA TYR A 33 0.77 -10.59 -0.73
C TYR A 33 0.92 -11.76 0.25
N PRO A 34 0.62 -13.03 -0.12
CA PRO A 34 0.93 -14.17 0.74
C PRO A 34 2.39 -14.21 1.17
N ARG A 35 3.31 -13.83 0.26
CA ARG A 35 4.74 -13.81 0.52
C ARG A 35 5.16 -12.64 1.39
N ILE A 36 4.63 -11.44 1.15
CA ILE A 36 4.83 -10.28 2.04
C ILE A 36 4.35 -10.61 3.45
N ASN A 37 3.20 -11.29 3.58
CA ASN A 37 2.63 -11.65 4.86
C ASN A 37 3.39 -12.80 5.56
N SER A 38 4.02 -13.71 4.81
CA SER A 38 4.77 -14.84 5.37
C SER A 38 6.17 -14.49 5.87
N VAL A 39 6.72 -13.33 5.49
CA VAL A 39 8.02 -12.87 5.99
C VAL A 39 7.85 -12.46 7.45
N ASP A 40 8.22 -13.34 8.36
CA ASP A 40 8.31 -13.00 9.78
C ASP A 40 9.66 -12.33 10.07
N SER A 41 9.65 -11.00 10.09
CA SER A 41 10.83 -10.18 10.31
C SER A 41 10.51 -9.02 11.23
N ASN A 42 11.43 -8.76 12.17
CA ASN A 42 11.44 -7.57 13.02
C ASN A 42 12.06 -6.35 12.32
N HIS A 43 12.38 -6.46 11.02
CA HIS A 43 13.00 -5.39 10.26
C HIS A 43 12.06 -4.17 10.19
N PRO A 44 12.56 -2.95 10.49
CA PRO A 44 11.74 -1.75 10.56
C PRO A 44 11.02 -1.44 9.24
N GLY A 45 11.61 -1.80 8.09
CA GLY A 45 11.02 -1.61 6.76
C GLY A 45 9.69 -2.33 6.52
N ARG A 46 9.37 -3.37 7.30
CA ARG A 46 8.08 -4.07 7.21
C ARG A 46 6.89 -3.14 7.45
N ARG A 47 7.03 -2.14 8.32
CA ARG A 47 5.94 -1.20 8.66
C ARG A 47 5.58 -0.24 7.52
N PHE A 48 6.48 -0.11 6.54
CA PHE A 48 6.33 0.80 5.42
C PHE A 48 5.83 0.09 4.15
N ILE A 49 5.63 -1.23 4.20
CA ILE A 49 4.94 -1.98 3.14
C ILE A 49 3.43 -1.95 3.40
N ARG A 50 2.66 -1.50 2.41
CA ARG A 50 1.20 -1.47 2.51
C ARG A 50 0.65 -2.89 2.62
N LYS A 51 -0.30 -3.10 3.53
CA LYS A 51 -0.95 -4.40 3.69
C LYS A 51 -2.19 -4.53 2.82
N LEU A 52 -2.32 -5.70 2.20
CA LEU A 52 -3.61 -6.18 1.71
C LEU A 52 -4.44 -6.67 2.91
N LEU A 53 -5.57 -6.02 3.14
CA LEU A 53 -6.53 -6.36 4.19
C LEU A 53 -7.49 -7.46 3.74
N ASN A 54 -7.94 -7.40 2.49
CA ASN A 54 -8.86 -8.36 1.90
C ASN A 54 -8.83 -8.26 0.37
N TYR A 55 -9.37 -9.27 -0.32
CA TYR A 55 -9.69 -9.19 -1.75
C TYR A 55 -11.01 -9.90 -2.04
N PHE A 56 -11.72 -9.45 -3.06
CA PHE A 56 -12.98 -10.05 -3.50
C PHE A 56 -13.20 -9.83 -4.99
N ALA A 57 -14.16 -10.55 -5.58
CA ALA A 57 -14.59 -10.36 -6.95
C ALA A 57 -16.00 -9.76 -6.97
N ILE A 58 -16.23 -8.79 -7.86
CA ILE A 58 -17.56 -8.23 -8.13
C ILE A 58 -17.96 -8.49 -9.58
N ALA A 59 -19.24 -8.77 -9.80
CA ALA A 59 -19.82 -8.82 -11.14
C ALA A 59 -20.17 -7.39 -11.60
N GLY A 60 -19.73 -7.02 -12.79
CA GLY A 60 -20.08 -5.78 -13.45
C GLY A 60 -20.56 -6.01 -14.89
N PRO A 61 -21.03 -4.95 -15.58
CA PRO A 61 -21.54 -5.03 -16.95
C PRO A 61 -20.56 -5.63 -17.95
N HIS A 62 -19.26 -5.50 -17.67
CA HIS A 62 -18.20 -6.02 -18.53
C HIS A 62 -17.73 -7.41 -18.11
N GLY A 63 -18.12 -7.95 -16.96
CA GLY A 63 -17.72 -9.26 -16.44
C GLY A 63 -17.27 -9.18 -14.98
N GLN A 64 -16.45 -10.13 -14.52
CA GLN A 64 -15.93 -10.11 -13.16
C GLN A 64 -14.73 -9.15 -13.03
N HIS A 65 -14.71 -8.42 -11.93
CA HIS A 65 -13.65 -7.50 -11.54
C HIS A 65 -13.06 -7.91 -10.20
N ILE A 66 -11.75 -8.06 -10.13
CA ILE A 66 -11.04 -8.28 -8.86
C ILE A 66 -10.86 -6.94 -8.15
N CYS A 67 -11.17 -6.93 -6.86
CA CYS A 67 -11.05 -5.78 -5.99
C CYS A 67 -10.08 -6.10 -4.85
N LEU A 68 -9.11 -5.22 -4.63
CA LEU A 68 -8.17 -5.30 -3.51
C LEU A 68 -8.51 -4.24 -2.48
N VAL A 69 -8.51 -4.64 -1.21
CA VAL A 69 -8.74 -3.76 -0.06
C VAL A 69 -7.42 -3.59 0.67
N HIS A 70 -6.96 -2.36 0.78
CA HIS A 70 -5.69 -2.03 1.41
C HIS A 70 -5.85 -1.11 2.60
N GLU A 71 -4.83 -1.10 3.47
CA GLU A 71 -4.65 0.00 4.43
C GLU A 71 -4.58 1.34 3.64
N PRO A 72 -5.31 2.38 4.09
CA PRO A 72 -5.21 3.70 3.46
C PRO A 72 -3.76 4.20 3.51
N LEU A 73 -3.35 4.74 2.38
CA LEU A 73 -2.09 5.43 2.22
C LEU A 73 -2.34 6.92 2.03
N GLY A 74 -1.38 7.74 2.46
CA GLY A 74 -1.44 9.19 2.23
C GLY A 74 -1.13 9.53 0.78
N ILE A 75 -0.96 10.82 0.51
CA ILE A 75 -0.74 11.33 -0.84
C ILE A 75 0.62 10.91 -1.42
N SER A 76 0.69 10.76 -2.73
CA SER A 76 1.95 10.47 -3.41
C SER A 76 2.90 11.69 -3.36
N ALA A 77 4.21 11.45 -3.50
CA ALA A 77 5.19 12.53 -3.62
C ALA A 77 4.86 13.49 -4.78
N SER A 78 4.33 12.96 -5.89
CA SER A 78 3.91 13.75 -7.03
C SER A 78 2.72 14.66 -6.73
N GLU A 79 1.74 14.18 -5.96
CA GLU A 79 0.61 14.99 -5.50
C GLU A 79 1.08 16.05 -4.52
N LEU A 80 1.91 15.67 -3.54
CA LEU A 80 2.50 16.62 -2.61
C LEU A 80 3.20 17.76 -3.35
N MET A 81 3.98 17.46 -4.39
CA MET A 81 4.66 18.45 -5.23
C MET A 81 3.72 19.39 -5.99
N LYS A 82 2.49 18.97 -6.31
CA LYS A 82 1.48 19.86 -6.92
C LYS A 82 0.98 20.92 -5.93
N TRP A 83 0.93 20.58 -4.64
CA TRP A 83 0.49 21.48 -3.56
C TRP A 83 1.64 22.30 -2.96
N THR A 84 2.90 21.91 -3.20
CA THR A 84 4.08 22.64 -2.73
C THR A 84 4.34 23.90 -3.56
N PRO A 85 4.36 25.10 -2.94
CA PRO A 85 4.72 26.34 -3.62
C PRO A 85 6.08 26.23 -4.31
N GLY A 86 6.16 26.64 -5.58
CA GLY A 86 7.40 26.55 -6.36
C GLY A 86 7.82 25.14 -6.78
N ARG A 87 7.00 24.10 -6.50
CA ARG A 87 7.29 22.70 -6.81
C ARG A 87 8.68 22.27 -6.33
N ALA A 88 9.08 22.74 -5.16
CA ALA A 88 10.37 22.43 -4.57
C ALA A 88 10.21 22.16 -3.07
N MET A 89 10.68 21.00 -2.63
CA MET A 89 10.70 20.61 -1.23
C MET A 89 12.05 20.92 -0.62
N SER A 90 12.09 21.39 0.62
CA SER A 90 13.37 21.59 1.30
C SER A 90 14.04 20.24 1.60
N LEU A 91 15.37 20.22 1.68
CA LEU A 91 16.09 19.01 2.10
C LEU A 91 15.67 18.52 3.48
N LYS A 92 15.19 19.41 4.36
CA LYS A 92 14.71 19.03 5.69
C LYS A 92 13.43 18.20 5.61
N ASP A 93 12.53 18.54 4.70
CA ASP A 93 11.24 17.87 4.52
C ASP A 93 11.38 16.58 3.70
N LEU A 94 12.36 16.53 2.77
CA LEU A 94 12.61 15.35 1.95
C LEU A 94 13.39 14.26 2.69
N LYS A 95 14.22 14.63 3.66
CA LYS A 95 15.11 13.71 4.38
C LYS A 95 14.37 12.55 5.07
N PRO A 96 13.23 12.75 5.76
CA PRO A 96 12.42 11.64 6.31
C PRO A 96 11.95 10.66 5.23
N CYS A 97 11.44 11.16 4.09
CA CYS A 97 11.00 10.32 2.98
C CYS A 97 12.15 9.46 2.44
N ILE A 98 13.32 10.05 2.17
CA ILE A 98 14.48 9.30 1.69
C ILE A 98 14.89 8.22 2.70
N ARG A 99 14.88 8.53 4.00
CA ARG A 99 15.20 7.54 5.04
C ARG A 99 14.21 6.39 5.05
N GLN A 100 12.91 6.67 4.92
CA GLN A 100 11.88 5.63 4.84
C GLN A 100 12.09 4.75 3.59
N LEU A 101 12.34 5.36 2.42
CA LEU A 101 12.66 4.65 1.19
C LEU A 101 13.86 3.71 1.38
N LEU A 102 14.97 4.21 1.91
CA LEU A 102 16.17 3.41 2.15
C LEU A 102 15.91 2.24 3.11
N VAL A 103 15.11 2.45 4.16
CA VAL A 103 14.72 1.39 5.11
C VAL A 103 13.81 0.34 4.45
N VAL A 104 12.96 0.74 3.51
CA VAL A 104 12.18 -0.21 2.69
C VAL A 104 13.11 -0.98 1.76
N PHE A 105 14.01 -0.31 1.06
CA PHE A 105 14.95 -0.96 0.14
C PHE A 105 15.83 -1.99 0.86
N ASP A 106 16.24 -1.74 2.10
CA ASP A 106 16.98 -2.70 2.93
C ASP A 106 16.10 -3.90 3.36
N PHE A 107 14.77 -3.69 3.48
CA PHE A 107 13.82 -4.75 3.79
C PHE A 107 13.47 -5.64 2.60
N LEU A 108 13.35 -5.06 1.40
CA LEU A 108 12.91 -5.76 0.19
C LEU A 108 13.67 -7.07 -0.05
N PRO A 109 15.01 -7.17 0.13
CA PRO A 109 15.75 -8.43 0.05
C PRO A 109 15.18 -9.58 0.88
N SER A 110 14.62 -9.31 2.07
CA SER A 110 13.98 -10.34 2.90
C SER A 110 12.68 -10.88 2.30
N ILE A 111 12.07 -10.12 1.39
CA ILE A 111 10.94 -10.50 0.55
C ILE A 111 11.44 -11.07 -0.81
N ALA A 112 12.66 -10.71 -1.22
CA ALA A 112 13.17 -10.73 -2.60
C ALA A 112 13.60 -12.08 -3.18
N HIS A 113 13.35 -13.21 -2.52
CA HIS A 113 13.17 -14.43 -3.32
C HIS A 113 11.93 -14.33 -4.25
N VAL A 114 11.20 -13.20 -4.23
CA VAL A 114 10.16 -12.74 -5.20
C VAL A 114 10.70 -11.75 -6.24
N ILE A 115 11.68 -10.90 -5.89
CA ILE A 115 12.07 -9.73 -6.70
C ILE A 115 13.40 -10.01 -7.39
N HIS A 116 13.41 -10.93 -8.35
CA HIS A 116 14.57 -11.13 -9.24
C HIS A 116 14.31 -10.60 -10.67
N THR A 117 13.18 -9.93 -10.94
CA THR A 117 12.86 -9.42 -12.27
C THR A 117 12.30 -8.00 -12.22
N GLY A 118 13.10 -7.04 -12.68
CA GLY A 118 12.64 -5.72 -13.09
C GLY A 118 12.58 -4.68 -11.97
N MET A 119 13.72 -4.01 -11.75
CA MET A 119 13.81 -2.79 -10.93
C MET A 119 12.84 -1.68 -11.40
N GLN A 120 12.34 -1.73 -12.65
CA GLN A 120 11.34 -0.80 -13.18
C GLN A 120 9.92 -1.05 -12.62
N HIS A 121 9.44 -2.30 -12.66
CA HIS A 121 8.06 -2.64 -12.24
C HIS A 121 7.90 -2.73 -10.72
N SER A 122 8.98 -3.06 -10.02
CA SER A 122 8.99 -3.05 -8.54
C SER A 122 8.83 -1.63 -8.00
N LEU A 123 9.41 -0.64 -8.68
CA LEU A 123 9.23 0.77 -8.37
C LEU A 123 7.81 1.25 -8.67
N GLU A 124 7.18 0.88 -9.79
CA GLU A 124 5.77 1.23 -10.05
C GLU A 124 4.78 0.60 -9.06
N ALA A 125 5.01 -0.66 -8.67
CA ALA A 125 4.22 -1.32 -7.63
C ALA A 125 4.38 -0.61 -6.27
N LEU A 126 5.63 -0.28 -5.91
CA LEU A 126 5.95 0.44 -4.69
C LEU A 126 5.58 1.93 -4.74
N GLU A 127 5.49 2.59 -5.89
CA GLU A 127 5.03 3.97 -6.00
C GLU A 127 3.54 4.10 -5.64
N SER A 128 2.76 3.04 -5.87
CA SER A 128 1.38 2.95 -5.38
C SER A 128 1.26 2.51 -3.91
N GLU A 129 2.38 2.11 -3.29
CA GLU A 129 2.44 1.56 -1.93
C GLU A 129 3.35 2.33 -0.95
N LEU A 130 4.11 3.31 -1.43
CA LEU A 130 5.01 4.15 -0.64
C LEU A 130 4.48 5.58 -0.62
N THR A 131 3.76 5.89 0.44
CA THR A 131 3.38 7.26 0.79
C THR A 131 4.61 8.02 1.26
N CYS A 132 4.86 9.20 0.69
CA CYS A 132 5.55 10.26 1.42
C CYS A 132 4.47 10.97 2.24
N ILE A 133 4.46 10.78 3.56
CA ILE A 133 3.88 11.62 4.64
C ILE A 133 3.67 10.74 5.88
#